data_AF-A0A674K3L6-F1
#
_entry.id   AF-A0A674K3L6-F1
#
_cell.length_a   1.000
_cell.length_b   1.000
_cell.length_c   1.000
_cell.angle_alpha   90.00
_cell.angle_beta   90.00
_cell.angle_gamma   90.00
#
_symmetry.space_group_name_H-M   'P 1'
#
loop_
_entity.id
_entity.type
_entity.pdbx_description
1 polymer ?
#
loop_
_entity_poly.entity_id
_entity_poly.type
_entity_poly.pdbx_seq_one_letter_code
_entity_poly.pdbx_strand_id
1 'polypeptide(L)'
;GVFIWALQQEGAGSPGCPFKPWPVLRGNEVSIYWRPSTEFSGNIGSVCVPEAVWECLKPEAGGLRTKWDQNVKDFELIETISDTISICRTLTPSAFMKIISPRDFVDVVLIKQYEDGTIASAATNVEHALCPPQPRYVRGFNYPCGCFCIPVPGEPGKTQVLAFFQTDLGGYLPQTVVDSFFPSSMAGFYSNLTKAVKTVKT
;
A
#
# COMPACT_ATOMS: atom_id res chain seq x y z
N GLY A 1 13.65 7.68 -5.63
CA GLY A 1 12.49 6.90 -5.17
C GLY A 1 12.96 5.65 -4.46
N VAL A 2 12.41 5.37 -3.27
CA VAL A 2 12.67 4.14 -2.51
C VAL A 2 11.52 3.16 -2.80
N PHE A 3 11.86 1.89 -3.00
CA PHE A 3 10.93 0.82 -3.37
C PHE A 3 10.91 -0.22 -2.27
N ILE A 4 9.75 -0.45 -1.65
CA ILE A 4 9.65 -1.30 -0.46
C ILE A 4 8.58 -2.37 -0.69
N TRP A 5 8.95 -3.61 -0.42
CA TRP A 5 8.17 -4.82 -0.59
C TRP A 5 7.99 -5.49 0.78
N ALA A 6 6.85 -6.11 1.06
CA ALA A 6 6.71 -6.94 2.25
C ALA A 6 5.91 -8.21 1.94
N LEU A 7 6.41 -9.35 2.44
CA LEU A 7 5.90 -10.71 2.31
C LEU A 7 5.63 -11.32 3.71
N GLN A 8 4.84 -12.38 3.82
CA GLN A 8 4.67 -13.17 5.05
C GLN A 8 5.03 -14.61 4.72
N GLN A 9 5.95 -15.23 5.48
CA GLN A 9 6.30 -16.63 5.27
C GLN A 9 5.20 -17.54 5.83
N GLU A 10 4.81 -18.55 5.04
CA GLU A 10 4.41 -19.85 5.59
C GLU A 10 5.57 -20.84 5.36
N GLY A 11 5.74 -21.76 6.31
CA GLY A 11 6.92 -22.60 6.42
C GLY A 11 7.09 -23.69 5.35
N ALA A 12 8.30 -24.25 5.39
CA ALA A 12 8.84 -25.41 4.67
C ALA A 12 9.42 -25.11 3.26
N GLY A 13 10.73 -25.33 3.16
CA GLY A 13 11.55 -24.96 2.02
C GLY A 13 11.29 -25.74 0.74
N SER A 14 11.85 -25.21 -0.35
CA SER A 14 12.33 -26.00 -1.48
C SER A 14 13.53 -25.29 -2.12
N PRO A 15 14.51 -26.06 -2.63
CA PRO A 15 15.86 -25.57 -2.88
C PRO A 15 16.00 -25.00 -4.30
N GLY A 16 16.83 -23.96 -4.43
CA GLY A 16 17.32 -23.49 -5.71
C GLY A 16 16.91 -22.05 -6.02
N CYS A 17 17.66 -21.08 -5.51
CA CYS A 17 17.69 -19.76 -6.13
C CYS A 17 19.13 -19.25 -6.11
N PRO A 18 19.75 -18.96 -7.28
CA PRO A 18 21.17 -18.67 -7.38
C PRO A 18 21.42 -17.17 -7.22
N PHE A 19 21.02 -16.54 -6.11
CA PHE A 19 21.33 -15.12 -5.89
C PHE A 19 21.70 -14.84 -4.43
N LYS A 20 22.66 -13.92 -4.26
CA LYS A 20 23.21 -13.51 -2.95
C LYS A 20 22.10 -13.11 -1.96
N PRO A 21 22.28 -13.38 -0.66
CA PRO A 21 21.25 -13.16 0.36
C PRO A 21 20.87 -11.68 0.50
N TRP A 22 19.56 -11.42 0.49
CA TRP A 22 18.89 -10.12 0.61
C TRP A 22 19.10 -9.47 1.99
N PRO A 23 19.16 -8.13 2.09
CA PRO A 23 18.92 -7.44 3.36
C PRO A 23 17.45 -7.64 3.76
N VAL A 24 17.21 -8.21 4.94
CA VAL A 24 15.86 -8.56 5.42
C VAL A 24 15.69 -7.99 6.82
N LEU A 25 14.60 -7.25 7.03
CA LEU A 25 14.08 -7.00 8.38
C LEU A 25 13.09 -8.11 8.70
N ARG A 26 13.47 -9.01 9.63
CA ARG A 26 12.64 -10.13 10.07
C ARG A 26 11.85 -9.72 11.31
N GLY A 27 10.53 -9.67 11.20
CA GLY A 27 9.61 -9.68 12.34
C GLY A 27 8.94 -11.05 12.49
N ASN A 28 8.27 -11.30 13.61
CA ASN A 28 7.65 -12.59 13.92
C ASN A 28 6.50 -13.01 12.97
N GLU A 29 5.92 -12.06 12.20
CA GLU A 29 4.75 -12.30 11.33
C GLU A 29 4.92 -11.74 9.90
N VAL A 30 5.98 -10.96 9.62
CA VAL A 30 6.19 -10.24 8.35
C VAL A 30 7.67 -10.25 7.99
N SER A 31 7.98 -10.52 6.72
CA SER A 31 9.30 -10.43 6.10
C SER A 31 9.33 -9.30 5.08
N ILE A 32 10.13 -8.25 5.33
CA ILE A 32 10.19 -7.06 4.48
C ILE A 32 11.44 -7.10 3.61
N TYR A 33 11.28 -6.84 2.32
CA TYR A 33 12.33 -6.84 1.31
C TYR A 33 12.37 -5.46 0.62
N TRP A 34 13.53 -4.94 0.27
CA TRP A 34 13.63 -3.68 -0.48
C TRP A 34 14.74 -3.74 -1.53
N ARG A 35 14.52 -3.14 -2.71
CA ARG A 35 15.52 -2.96 -3.79
C ARG A 35 15.07 -1.89 -4.79
N PRO A 36 15.98 -1.24 -5.54
CA PRO A 36 15.64 -0.57 -6.81
C PRO A 36 15.10 -1.60 -7.86
N SER A 37 13.99 -1.30 -8.54
CA SER A 37 13.15 -2.24 -9.36
C SER A 37 13.84 -2.87 -10.59
N THR A 38 13.65 -4.17 -10.91
CA THR A 38 12.82 -4.67 -12.06
C THR A 38 12.22 -6.11 -11.88
N GLU A 39 10.89 -6.28 -11.76
CA GLU A 39 10.13 -7.53 -12.11
C GLU A 39 9.81 -8.68 -11.09
N PHE A 40 9.52 -8.37 -9.81
CA PHE A 40 8.66 -9.16 -8.87
C PHE A 40 9.06 -10.57 -8.31
N SER A 41 8.62 -10.84 -7.07
CA SER A 41 8.08 -12.13 -6.50
C SER A 41 7.64 -11.93 -5.03
N GLY A 42 6.36 -12.14 -4.67
CA GLY A 42 5.86 -11.95 -3.30
C GLY A 42 4.48 -12.53 -2.96
N ASN A 43 4.26 -12.97 -1.71
CA ASN A 43 3.00 -13.50 -1.15
C ASN A 43 2.75 -13.02 0.31
N ILE A 44 1.51 -12.63 0.65
CA ILE A 44 0.95 -12.52 2.03
C ILE A 44 -0.47 -13.06 2.01
N GLY A 45 -0.86 -13.94 2.93
CA GLY A 45 -2.23 -14.43 3.09
C GLY A 45 -2.94 -13.80 4.30
N SER A 46 -4.17 -13.31 4.11
CA SER A 46 -5.11 -12.87 5.14
C SER A 46 -6.25 -13.89 5.26
N VAL A 47 -6.71 -14.20 6.47
CA VAL A 47 -7.86 -15.07 6.71
C VAL A 47 -9.14 -14.24 6.64
N CYS A 48 -9.55 -13.85 5.43
CA CYS A 48 -10.88 -13.33 5.10
C CYS A 48 -11.17 -13.48 3.60
N VAL A 49 -12.43 -13.28 3.22
CA VAL A 49 -12.86 -13.22 1.81
C VAL A 49 -12.32 -11.95 1.11
N PRO A 50 -12.03 -11.98 -0.21
CA PRO A 50 -11.40 -10.86 -0.92
C PRO A 50 -12.16 -9.55 -0.80
N GLU A 51 -13.49 -9.61 -0.73
CA GLU A 51 -14.38 -8.46 -0.63
C GLU A 51 -14.16 -7.72 0.69
N ALA A 52 -14.10 -8.43 1.82
CA ALA A 52 -13.89 -7.80 3.13
C ALA A 52 -12.50 -7.13 3.23
N VAL A 53 -11.49 -7.75 2.62
CA VAL A 53 -10.15 -7.18 2.51
C VAL A 53 -10.16 -5.96 1.60
N TRP A 54 -10.87 -6.04 0.48
CA TRP A 54 -11.01 -4.95 -0.48
C TRP A 54 -11.71 -3.74 0.13
N GLU A 55 -12.79 -3.92 0.90
CA GLU A 55 -13.47 -2.83 1.61
C GLU A 55 -12.52 -2.05 2.54
N CYS A 56 -11.54 -2.72 3.14
CA CYS A 56 -10.51 -2.06 3.94
C CYS A 56 -9.52 -1.23 3.10
N LEU A 57 -9.23 -1.66 1.87
CA LEU A 57 -8.20 -1.09 1.00
C LEU A 57 -8.74 -0.06 0.01
N LYS A 58 -10.03 -0.12 -0.30
CA LYS A 58 -10.71 0.69 -1.32
C LYS A 58 -10.39 2.18 -1.12
N PRO A 59 -9.90 2.88 -2.17
CA PRO A 59 -9.53 4.29 -2.10
C PRO A 59 -10.77 5.17 -2.23
N GLU A 60 -11.55 5.24 -1.15
CA GLU A 60 -12.86 5.89 -1.11
C GLU A 60 -12.90 6.99 -0.02
N ALA A 61 -13.47 8.15 -0.38
CA ALA A 61 -13.67 9.24 0.56
C ALA A 61 -14.60 8.82 1.70
N GLY A 62 -14.18 9.01 2.95
CA GLY A 62 -14.90 8.51 4.13
C GLY A 62 -14.87 6.99 4.31
N GLY A 63 -14.15 6.26 3.46
CA GLY A 63 -14.01 4.80 3.51
C GLY A 63 -13.17 4.30 4.70
N LEU A 64 -13.09 2.97 4.82
CA LEU A 64 -12.45 2.31 5.96
C LEU A 64 -10.95 2.57 6.07
N ARG A 65 -10.27 2.89 4.96
CA ARG A 65 -8.82 3.06 4.91
C ARG A 65 -8.30 4.05 5.95
N THR A 66 -9.02 5.16 6.15
CA THR A 66 -8.70 6.22 7.12
C THR A 66 -8.84 5.78 8.59
N LYS A 67 -9.51 4.65 8.86
CA LYS A 67 -9.78 4.17 10.23
C LYS A 67 -8.65 3.31 10.78
N TRP A 68 -7.86 2.69 9.93
CA TRP A 68 -6.86 1.71 10.34
C TRP A 68 -5.44 1.98 9.81
N ASP A 69 -5.30 2.65 8.66
CA ASP A 69 -3.99 2.96 8.11
C ASP A 69 -3.45 4.24 8.75
N GLN A 70 -2.47 4.09 9.64
CA GLN A 70 -1.85 5.20 10.36
C GLN A 70 -1.13 6.19 9.44
N ASN A 71 -0.82 5.80 8.20
CA ASN A 71 -0.20 6.69 7.22
C ASN A 71 -1.23 7.44 6.38
N VAL A 72 -2.53 7.17 6.54
CA VAL A 72 -3.61 7.83 5.83
C VAL A 72 -4.45 8.63 6.83
N LYS A 73 -4.37 9.94 6.72
CA LYS A 73 -5.23 10.86 7.50
C LYS A 73 -6.58 11.02 6.84
N ASP A 74 -6.60 11.18 5.52
CA ASP A 74 -7.83 11.45 4.77
C ASP A 74 -7.71 11.03 3.30
N PHE A 75 -8.86 10.84 2.66
CA PHE A 75 -9.02 10.57 1.23
C PHE A 75 -10.09 11.50 0.65
N GLU A 76 -9.71 12.27 -0.36
CA GLU A 76 -10.60 13.20 -1.05
C GLU A 76 -10.75 12.77 -2.51
N LEU A 77 -12.00 12.59 -2.98
CA LEU A 77 -12.28 12.40 -4.40
C LEU A 77 -12.20 13.77 -5.09
N ILE A 78 -11.32 13.90 -6.10
CA ILE A 78 -11.15 15.14 -6.86
C ILE A 78 -11.98 15.09 -8.14
N GLU A 79 -11.89 13.99 -8.89
CA GLU A 79 -12.62 13.80 -10.14
C GLU A 79 -12.93 12.32 -10.37
N THR A 80 -14.12 12.02 -10.88
CA THR A 80 -14.46 10.70 -11.41
C THR A 80 -14.33 10.72 -12.92
N ILE A 81 -13.41 9.94 -13.48
CA ILE A 81 -13.19 9.82 -14.92
C ILE A 81 -14.11 8.75 -15.51
N SER A 82 -14.30 7.64 -14.79
CA SER A 82 -15.24 6.56 -15.11
C SER A 82 -15.63 5.80 -13.84
N ASP A 83 -16.48 4.79 -13.96
CA ASP A 83 -16.87 3.91 -12.84
C ASP A 83 -15.68 3.21 -12.17
N THR A 84 -14.56 3.08 -12.87
CA THR A 84 -13.36 2.37 -12.40
C THR A 84 -12.12 3.26 -12.31
N ILE A 85 -12.18 4.50 -12.79
CA ILE A 85 -11.05 5.43 -12.81
C ILE A 85 -11.44 6.74 -12.12
N SER A 86 -10.64 7.14 -11.15
CA SER A 86 -10.82 8.39 -10.42
C SER A 86 -9.49 9.09 -10.17
N ILE A 87 -9.53 10.39 -9.95
CA ILE A 87 -8.42 11.16 -9.41
C ILE A 87 -8.74 11.42 -7.94
N CYS A 88 -7.85 10.96 -7.07
CA CYS A 88 -8.01 11.06 -5.64
C CYS A 88 -6.82 11.80 -5.04
N ARG A 89 -7.08 12.49 -3.92
CA ARG A 89 -6.05 13.06 -3.09
C ARG A 89 -5.97 12.30 -1.77
N THR A 90 -4.77 11.83 -1.43
CA THR A 90 -4.48 11.20 -0.13
C THR A 90 -3.75 12.19 0.76
N LEU A 91 -4.24 12.38 1.98
CA LEU A 91 -3.55 13.18 3.00
C LEU A 91 -2.87 12.25 3.99
N THR A 92 -1.63 12.53 4.35
CA THR A 92 -0.90 11.79 5.38
C THR A 92 -0.64 12.65 6.61
N PRO A 93 -0.64 12.06 7.81
CA PRO A 93 -0.25 12.79 9.02
C PRO A 93 1.28 12.99 9.05
N SER A 94 1.75 13.71 10.06
CA SER A 94 3.18 13.67 10.38
C SER A 94 3.61 12.27 10.80
N ALA A 95 4.80 11.86 10.38
CA ALA A 95 5.36 10.54 10.67
C ALA A 95 6.79 10.65 11.21
N PHE A 96 7.31 9.50 11.68
CA PHE A 96 8.70 9.36 12.16
C PHE A 96 9.07 10.43 13.20
N MET A 97 8.33 10.48 14.31
CA MET A 97 8.50 11.48 15.38
C MET A 97 8.44 12.93 14.89
N LYS A 98 7.55 13.22 13.93
CA LYS A 98 7.35 14.54 13.29
C LYS A 98 8.52 15.03 12.43
N ILE A 99 9.55 14.21 12.20
CA ILE A 99 10.62 14.52 11.22
C ILE A 99 10.03 14.60 9.82
N ILE A 100 9.05 13.74 9.51
CA ILE A 100 8.29 13.79 8.28
C ILE A 100 7.01 14.60 8.57
N SER A 101 6.97 15.86 8.11
CA SER A 101 5.76 16.69 8.04
C SER A 101 4.58 16.04 7.25
N PRO A 102 3.35 16.58 7.30
CA PRO A 102 2.24 16.06 6.50
C PRO A 102 2.52 16.12 4.99
N ARG A 103 2.10 15.09 4.24
CA ARG A 103 2.14 15.07 2.78
C ARG A 103 0.73 15.03 2.19
N ASP A 104 0.61 15.54 0.97
CA ASP A 104 -0.51 15.21 0.09
C ASP A 104 -0.01 14.51 -1.17
N PHE A 105 -0.80 13.56 -1.66
CA PHE A 105 -0.56 12.81 -2.90
C PHE A 105 -1.79 12.97 -3.79
N VAL A 106 -1.60 13.26 -5.07
CA VAL A 106 -2.69 13.35 -6.05
C VAL A 106 -2.42 12.28 -7.10
N ASP A 107 -3.29 11.28 -7.13
CA ASP A 107 -3.08 10.07 -7.92
C ASP A 107 -4.31 9.82 -8.80
N VAL A 108 -4.06 9.41 -10.05
CA VAL A 108 -5.07 8.70 -10.83
C VAL A 108 -5.08 7.26 -10.36
N VAL A 109 -6.27 6.74 -10.07
CA VAL A 109 -6.49 5.42 -9.48
C VAL A 109 -7.43 4.63 -10.37
N LEU A 110 -7.00 3.44 -10.76
CA LEU A 110 -7.77 2.43 -11.46
C LEU A 110 -8.14 1.32 -10.47
N ILE A 111 -9.42 0.97 -10.44
CA ILE A 111 -9.93 -0.24 -9.77
C ILE A 111 -10.28 -1.26 -10.85
N LYS A 112 -9.84 -2.51 -10.67
CA LYS A 112 -10.13 -3.58 -11.60
C LYS A 112 -10.48 -4.87 -10.86
N GLN A 113 -11.55 -5.52 -11.30
CA GLN A 113 -11.88 -6.89 -10.91
C GLN A 113 -11.54 -7.82 -12.08
N TYR A 114 -10.93 -8.96 -11.76
CA TYR A 114 -10.50 -9.97 -12.71
C TYR A 114 -11.42 -11.20 -12.64
N GLU A 115 -11.40 -12.02 -13.70
CA GLU A 115 -12.25 -13.22 -13.81
C GLU A 115 -11.96 -14.28 -12.73
N ASP A 116 -10.73 -14.31 -12.22
CA ASP A 116 -10.31 -15.21 -11.14
C ASP A 116 -10.80 -14.75 -9.75
N GLY A 117 -11.54 -13.64 -9.67
CA GLY A 117 -12.00 -13.03 -8.43
C GLY A 117 -11.01 -12.06 -7.80
N THR A 118 -9.83 -11.86 -8.39
CA THR A 118 -8.87 -10.86 -7.90
C THR A 118 -9.47 -9.46 -8.02
N ILE A 119 -9.34 -8.65 -6.97
CA ILE A 119 -9.67 -7.23 -6.99
C ILE A 119 -8.39 -6.44 -6.80
N ALA A 120 -8.11 -5.48 -7.69
CA ALA A 120 -6.89 -4.68 -7.64
C ALA A 120 -7.18 -3.18 -7.69
N SER A 121 -6.32 -2.42 -7.01
CA SER A 121 -6.10 -1.00 -7.24
C SER A 121 -4.73 -0.82 -7.88
N ALA A 122 -4.65 0.04 -8.89
CA ALA A 122 -3.41 0.57 -9.43
C ALA A 122 -3.48 2.09 -9.43
N ALA A 123 -2.40 2.76 -9.04
CA ALA A 123 -2.36 4.21 -8.96
C ALA A 123 -1.00 4.77 -9.41
N THR A 124 -1.02 6.00 -9.91
CA THR A 124 0.18 6.79 -10.18
C THR A 124 -0.15 8.27 -10.04
N ASN A 125 0.85 9.08 -9.70
CA ASN A 125 0.70 10.51 -9.52
C ASN A 125 0.24 11.20 -10.80
N VAL A 126 -0.55 12.26 -10.62
CA VAL A 126 -1.02 13.14 -11.69
C VAL A 126 -1.10 14.58 -11.18
N GLU A 127 -0.80 15.54 -12.04
CA GLU A 127 -1.12 16.94 -11.76
C GLU A 127 -2.59 17.23 -12.07
N HIS A 128 -3.26 17.98 -11.20
CA HIS A 128 -4.67 18.31 -11.38
C HIS A 128 -4.95 19.77 -11.03
N ALA A 129 -5.60 20.50 -11.93
CA ALA A 129 -5.84 21.93 -11.79
C ALA A 129 -6.69 22.29 -10.56
N LEU A 130 -7.62 21.41 -10.17
CA LEU A 130 -8.46 21.60 -8.97
C LEU A 130 -7.73 21.26 -7.66
N CYS A 131 -6.53 20.66 -7.73
CA CYS A 131 -5.75 20.27 -6.56
C CYS A 131 -4.27 20.69 -6.68
N PRO A 132 -3.99 22.01 -6.78
CA PRO A 132 -2.63 22.52 -6.79
C PRO A 132 -1.92 22.25 -5.45
N PRO A 133 -0.58 22.31 -5.39
CA PRO A 133 0.17 22.20 -4.14
C PRO A 133 -0.34 23.17 -3.06
N GLN A 134 -0.53 22.66 -1.84
CA GLN A 134 -1.10 23.42 -0.73
C GLN A 134 -0.03 23.74 0.32
N PRO A 135 0.10 24.97 0.85
CA PRO A 135 1.18 25.35 1.78
C PRO A 135 1.27 24.50 3.07
N ARG A 136 0.16 23.85 3.46
CA ARG A 136 0.09 23.00 4.66
C ARG A 136 0.68 21.59 4.47
N TYR A 137 0.95 21.20 3.23
CA TYR A 137 1.38 19.85 2.87
C TYR A 137 2.60 19.92 1.95
N VAL A 138 3.54 18.99 2.15
CA VAL A 138 4.56 18.73 1.12
C VAL A 138 3.92 17.83 0.06
N ARG A 139 3.96 18.23 -1.21
CA ARG A 139 3.49 17.37 -2.32
C ARG A 139 4.42 16.17 -2.45
N GLY A 140 3.89 14.99 -2.20
CA GLY A 140 4.54 13.73 -2.52
C GLY A 140 4.06 13.19 -3.87
N PHE A 141 4.81 12.22 -4.40
CA PHE A 141 4.52 11.58 -5.68
C PHE A 141 4.52 10.07 -5.51
N ASN A 142 3.39 9.42 -5.76
CA ASN A 142 3.37 7.98 -5.95
C ASN A 142 3.71 7.67 -7.41
N TYR A 143 4.75 6.92 -7.64
CA TYR A 143 4.95 6.23 -8.91
C TYR A 143 4.05 4.98 -8.94
N PRO A 144 3.99 4.22 -10.06
CA PRO A 144 3.10 3.06 -10.17
C PRO A 144 3.10 2.19 -8.90
N CYS A 145 1.95 2.18 -8.24
CA CYS A 145 1.72 1.58 -6.94
C CYS A 145 0.31 0.97 -6.90
N GLY A 146 -0.01 0.22 -5.85
CA GLY A 146 -1.33 -0.41 -5.76
C GLY A 146 -1.41 -1.57 -4.80
N CYS A 147 -2.56 -2.22 -4.79
CA CYS A 147 -2.84 -3.42 -4.00
C CYS A 147 -3.60 -4.45 -4.83
N PHE A 148 -3.30 -5.72 -4.67
CA PHE A 148 -4.06 -6.86 -5.19
C PHE A 148 -4.64 -7.65 -4.02
N CYS A 149 -5.93 -7.96 -4.08
CA CYS A 149 -6.65 -8.90 -3.23
C CYS A 149 -6.95 -10.15 -4.06
N ILE A 150 -6.16 -11.19 -3.90
CA ILE A 150 -6.17 -12.41 -4.72
C ILE A 150 -6.83 -13.54 -3.92
N PRO A 151 -7.93 -14.15 -4.37
CA PRO A 151 -8.52 -15.31 -3.68
C PRO A 151 -7.54 -16.48 -3.65
N VAL A 152 -7.51 -17.22 -2.53
CA VAL A 152 -6.67 -18.43 -2.42
C VAL A 152 -7.46 -19.66 -2.91
N PRO A 153 -6.98 -20.37 -3.95
CA PRO A 153 -7.68 -21.54 -4.47
C PRO A 153 -7.92 -22.61 -3.39
N GLY A 154 -9.18 -23.06 -3.27
CA GLY A 154 -9.58 -24.05 -2.27
C GLY A 154 -9.79 -23.51 -0.85
N GLU A 155 -9.51 -22.22 -0.61
CA GLU A 155 -9.62 -21.59 0.69
C GLU A 155 -10.46 -20.30 0.61
N PRO A 156 -11.79 -20.38 0.48
CA PRO A 156 -12.66 -19.21 0.22
C PRO A 156 -12.61 -18.15 1.34
N GLY A 157 -12.22 -18.54 2.55
CA GLY A 157 -12.00 -17.65 3.69
C GLY A 157 -10.60 -17.04 3.75
N LYS A 158 -9.76 -17.20 2.71
CA LYS A 158 -8.42 -16.63 2.65
C LYS A 158 -8.22 -15.79 1.39
N THR A 159 -7.51 -14.68 1.56
CA THR A 159 -7.16 -13.73 0.51
C THR A 159 -5.69 -13.41 0.59
N GLN A 160 -4.97 -13.58 -0.51
CA GLN A 160 -3.62 -13.08 -0.62
C GLN A 160 -3.63 -11.58 -0.92
N VAL A 161 -2.85 -10.79 -0.16
CA VAL A 161 -2.71 -9.34 -0.38
C VAL A 161 -1.32 -9.01 -0.86
N LEU A 162 -1.21 -8.36 -2.02
CA LEU A 162 0.06 -7.83 -2.53
C LEU A 162 -0.03 -6.31 -2.60
N ALA A 163 0.74 -5.60 -1.77
CA ALA A 163 0.84 -4.15 -1.80
C ALA A 163 2.19 -3.67 -2.34
N PHE A 164 2.14 -2.67 -3.22
CA PHE A 164 3.28 -2.08 -3.91
C PHE A 164 3.25 -0.58 -3.62
N PHE A 165 4.21 -0.04 -2.86
CA PHE A 165 4.33 1.40 -2.63
C PHE A 165 5.67 1.91 -3.16
N GLN A 166 5.58 2.74 -4.20
CA GLN A 166 6.72 3.41 -4.82
C GLN A 166 6.56 4.91 -4.63
N THR A 167 6.92 5.39 -3.45
CA THR A 167 6.58 6.73 -3.02
C THR A 167 7.82 7.62 -2.93
N ASP A 168 7.70 8.81 -3.50
CA ASP A 168 8.56 9.95 -3.20
C ASP A 168 7.83 10.87 -2.22
N LEU A 169 8.40 11.05 -1.03
CA LEU A 169 7.81 11.89 0.02
C LEU A 169 7.96 13.39 -0.26
N GLY A 170 8.74 13.75 -1.29
CA GLY A 170 9.07 15.13 -1.62
C GLY A 170 9.84 15.87 -0.52
N GLY A 171 10.16 17.12 -0.81
CA GLY A 171 10.88 18.00 0.10
C GLY A 171 12.33 17.57 0.36
N TYR A 172 12.89 18.04 1.48
CA TYR A 172 14.31 17.88 1.84
C TYR A 172 14.47 16.90 3.00
N LEU A 173 14.20 15.62 2.77
CA LEU A 173 14.41 14.57 3.76
C LEU A 173 15.78 13.90 3.59
N PRO A 174 16.54 13.67 4.68
CA PRO A 174 17.71 12.81 4.62
C PRO A 174 17.32 11.40 4.16
N GLN A 175 18.10 10.80 3.26
CA GLN A 175 17.81 9.47 2.72
C GLN A 175 17.67 8.40 3.81
N THR A 176 18.46 8.51 4.89
CA THR A 176 18.39 7.61 6.05
C THR A 176 17.03 7.61 6.76
N VAL A 177 16.35 8.76 6.79
CA VAL A 177 14.99 8.88 7.34
C VAL A 177 14.01 8.14 6.45
N VAL A 178 14.13 8.32 5.13
CA VAL A 178 13.28 7.67 4.13
C VAL A 178 13.46 6.15 4.17
N ASP A 179 14.71 5.68 4.20
CA ASP A 179 15.09 4.26 4.24
C ASP A 179 14.63 3.58 5.53
N SER A 180 14.54 4.32 6.64
CA SER A 180 14.03 3.79 7.92
C SER A 180 12.51 3.83 8.00
N PHE A 181 11.88 4.86 7.43
CA PHE A 181 10.44 5.05 7.51
C PHE A 181 9.66 3.98 6.77
N PHE A 182 10.00 3.73 5.49
CA PHE A 182 9.17 2.89 4.64
C PHE A 182 9.10 1.41 5.08
N PRO A 183 10.17 0.75 5.57
CA PRO A 183 10.06 -0.62 6.06
C PRO A 183 9.12 -0.72 7.26
N SER A 184 9.24 0.21 8.21
CA SER A 184 8.34 0.28 9.37
C SER A 184 6.90 0.59 8.96
N SER A 185 6.71 1.48 7.99
CA SER A 185 5.40 1.82 7.42
C SER A 185 4.73 0.59 6.81
N MET A 186 5.47 -0.22 6.03
CA MET A 186 4.95 -1.46 5.45
C MET A 186 4.60 -2.52 6.49
N ALA A 187 5.43 -2.69 7.52
CA ALA A 187 5.12 -3.58 8.64
C ALA A 187 3.80 -3.18 9.31
N GLY A 188 3.65 -1.88 9.58
CA GLY A 188 2.47 -1.29 10.18
C GLY A 188 1.22 -1.47 9.32
N PHE A 189 1.34 -1.26 8.00
CA PHE A 189 0.26 -1.45 7.03
C PHE A 189 -0.33 -2.86 7.14
N TYR A 190 0.48 -3.91 6.99
CA TYR A 190 -0.04 -5.29 7.05
C TYR A 190 -0.56 -5.67 8.44
N SER A 191 0.14 -5.26 9.51
CA SER A 191 -0.33 -5.53 10.88
C SER A 191 -1.69 -4.90 11.15
N ASN A 192 -1.90 -3.65 10.71
CA ASN A 192 -3.14 -2.92 10.93
C ASN A 192 -4.26 -3.41 10.00
N LEU A 193 -3.97 -3.73 8.74
CA LEU A 193 -4.93 -4.32 7.81
C LEU A 193 -5.50 -5.64 8.37
N THR A 194 -4.63 -6.54 8.83
CA THR A 194 -5.04 -7.82 9.44
C THR A 194 -5.97 -7.63 10.64
N LYS A 195 -5.79 -6.56 11.42
CA LYS A 195 -6.69 -6.22 12.54
C LYS A 195 -8.01 -5.63 12.02
N ALA A 196 -7.95 -4.71 11.06
CA ALA A 196 -9.12 -4.03 10.51
C ALA A 196 -10.08 -5.01 9.84
N VAL A 197 -9.55 -5.94 9.05
CA VAL A 197 -10.33 -6.94 8.32
C VAL A 197 -11.14 -7.82 9.28
N LYS A 198 -10.62 -8.14 10.48
CA LYS A 198 -11.36 -8.90 11.51
C LYS A 198 -12.55 -8.13 12.09
N THR A 199 -12.60 -6.80 11.92
CA THR A 199 -13.68 -5.95 12.41
C THR A 199 -14.76 -5.69 11.35
N VAL A 200 -14.46 -5.95 10.08
CA VAL A 200 -15.44 -5.91 9.00
C VAL A 200 -16.34 -7.14 9.17
N LYS A 201 -17.61 -6.89 9.45
CA LYS A 201 -18.61 -7.96 9.56
C LYS A 201 -18.86 -8.50 8.14
N THR A 202 -18.46 -9.74 7.90
CA THR A 202 -18.94 -10.56 6.77
C THR A 202 -20.39 -10.95 6.97
#